data_AF-A0AAV3HWH8-F1
#
_entry.id   AF-A0AAV3HWH8-F1
#
_cell.length_a   1.000
_cell.length_b   1.000
_cell.length_c   1.000
_cell.angle_alpha   90.00
_cell.angle_beta   90.00
_cell.angle_gamma   90.00
#
_symmetry.space_group_name_H-M   'P 1'
#
loop_
_entity.id
_entity.type
_entity.pdbx_description
1 polymer ?
#
loop_
_entity_poly.entity_id
_entity_poly.type
_entity_poly.pdbx_seq_one_letter_code
_entity_poly.pdbx_strand_id
1 'polypeptide(L)' 'MVFVAAQLMACTEVGSEAWCNDMKEKPKGEWTANEASDFAKNCVFKSE' A
#
# COMPACT_ATOMS: atom_id res chain seq x y z
N MET A 1 13.27 -20.89 -19.57
CA MET A 1 12.14 -21.22 -18.68
C MET A 1 11.65 -19.93 -18.08
N VAL A 2 10.72 -19.26 -18.78
CA VAL A 2 10.27 -17.91 -18.43
C VAL A 2 9.21 -18.03 -17.34
N PHE A 3 9.62 -17.96 -16.06
CA PHE A 3 8.67 -17.76 -14.97
C PHE A 3 8.30 -16.27 -14.93
N VAL A 4 7.38 -15.85 -15.80
CA VAL A 4 6.66 -14.59 -15.62
C VAL A 4 5.74 -14.79 -14.41
N ALA A 5 6.25 -14.48 -13.22
CA ALA A 5 5.41 -14.16 -12.08
C ALA A 5 4.82 -12.78 -12.34
N ALA A 6 3.71 -12.74 -13.09
CA ALA A 6 2.86 -11.57 -13.14
C ALA A 6 2.26 -11.39 -11.75
N GLN A 7 2.98 -10.70 -10.87
CA GLN A 7 2.41 -10.14 -9.66
C GLN A 7 1.46 -9.06 -10.14
N LEU A 8 0.19 -9.44 -10.25
CA LEU A 8 -0.91 -8.52 -10.41
C LEU A 8 -0.82 -7.56 -9.23
N MET A 9 -0.24 -6.39 -9.46
CA MET A 9 -0.37 -5.26 -8.54
C MET A 9 -1.85 -4.92 -8.59
N ALA A 10 -2.63 -5.48 -7.67
CA ALA A 10 -3.99 -5.05 -7.42
C ALA A 10 -3.88 -3.57 -7.01
N CYS A 11 -4.09 -2.67 -7.97
CA CYS A 11 -4.08 -1.24 -7.72
C CYS A 11 -5.35 -0.89 -6.95
N THR A 12 -5.30 -0.99 -5.63
CA THR A 12 -6.31 -0.41 -4.74
C THR A 12 -6.06 1.10 -4.63
N GLU A 13 -7.12 1.90 -4.54
CA GLU A 13 -7.01 3.35 -4.44
C GLU A 13 -6.27 3.78 -3.17
N VAL A 14 -5.23 4.62 -3.33
CA VAL A 14 -4.40 5.11 -2.22
C VAL A 14 -5.28 5.83 -1.20
N GLY A 15 -5.23 5.39 0.05
CA GLY A 15 -6.03 5.93 1.15
C GLY A 15 -7.44 5.35 1.31
N SER A 16 -7.83 4.40 0.46
CA SER A 16 -9.02 3.57 0.70
C SER A 16 -8.79 2.61 1.88
N GLU A 17 -9.86 2.14 2.53
CA GLU A 17 -9.74 1.14 3.60
C GLU A 17 -9.01 -0.13 3.15
N ALA A 18 -9.31 -0.60 1.93
CA ALA A 18 -8.63 -1.75 1.34
C ALA A 18 -7.12 -1.51 1.22
N TRP A 19 -6.72 -0.37 0.65
CA TRP A 19 -5.30 -0.01 0.53
C TRP A 19 -4.61 0.17 1.89
N CYS A 20 -5.29 0.78 2.86
CA CYS A 20 -4.78 0.91 4.22
C CYS A 20 -4.56 -0.44 4.91
N ASN A 21 -5.43 -1.43 4.66
CA ASN A 21 -5.26 -2.77 5.21
C ASN A 21 -4.10 -3.50 4.53
N ASP A 22 -4.00 -3.43 3.20
CA ASP A 22 -2.90 -4.02 2.43
C ASP A 22 -1.54 -3.43 2.86
N MET A 23 -1.48 -2.11 3.06
CA MET A 23 -0.28 -1.42 3.53
C MET A 23 0.16 -1.88 4.92
N LYS A 24 -0.77 -2.21 5.84
CA LYS A 24 -0.44 -2.72 7.17
C LYS A 24 0.22 -4.11 7.12
N GLU A 25 -0.18 -4.94 6.16
CA GLU A 25 0.38 -6.28 5.96
C GLU A 25 1.73 -6.22 5.22
N LYS A 26 1.93 -5.20 4.37
CA LYS A 26 3.19 -4.97 3.66
C LYS A 26 4.35 -4.67 4.64
N PRO A 27 5.50 -5.36 4.54
CA PRO A 27 6.67 -5.06 5.37
C PRO A 27 7.14 -3.61 5.21
N LYS A 28 7.32 -2.89 6.32
CA LYS A 28 7.69 -1.45 6.33
C LYS A 28 9.00 -1.13 5.61
N GLY A 29 9.93 -2.09 5.51
CA GLY A 29 11.19 -1.92 4.78
C GLY A 29 11.01 -1.88 3.26
N GLU A 30 9.88 -2.34 2.74
CA GLU A 30 9.52 -2.29 1.31
C GLU A 30 8.66 -1.08 0.97
N TRP A 31 8.35 -0.24 1.95
CA TRP A 31 7.58 0.97 1.71
C TRP A 31 8.47 2.00 1.02
N THR A 32 7.92 2.61 -0.02
CA THR A 32 8.48 3.84 -0.58
C THR A 32 8.18 5.03 0.35
N ALA A 33 8.97 6.10 0.22
CA ALA A 33 8.73 7.32 0.99
C ALA A 33 7.33 7.92 0.74
N ASN A 34 6.82 7.81 -0.49
CA ASN A 34 5.49 8.24 -0.87
C ASN A 34 4.41 7.41 -0.16
N GLU A 35 4.48 6.08 -0.25
CA GLU A 35 3.53 5.18 0.41
C GLU A 35 3.50 5.40 1.93
N ALA A 36 4.64 5.60 2.57
CA ALA A 36 4.71 5.90 4.00
C ALA A 36 4.01 7.22 4.35
N SER A 37 4.24 8.27 3.57
CA SER A 37 3.56 9.57 3.72
C SER A 37 2.05 9.43 3.51
N ASP A 38 1.64 8.74 2.45
CA ASP A 38 0.24 8.63 2.08
C ASP A 38 -0.52 7.73 3.06
N PHE A 39 0.12 6.68 3.58
CA PHE A 39 -0.44 5.85 4.65
C PHE A 39 -0.62 6.64 5.93
N ALA A 40 0.38 7.44 6.33
CA ALA A 40 0.25 8.28 7.51
C ALA A 40 -0.93 9.27 7.35
N LYS A 41 -1.02 9.97 6.23
CA LYS A 41 -2.07 10.97 5.98
C LYS A 41 -3.46 10.36 5.87
N ASN A 42 -3.61 9.27 5.12
CA ASN A 42 -4.92 8.74 4.74
C ASN A 42 -5.41 7.59 5.63
N CYS A 43 -4.52 6.90 6.34
CA CYS A 43 -4.87 5.72 7.13
C CYS A 43 -4.65 5.90 8.64
N VAL A 44 -3.72 6.76 9.04
CA VAL A 44 -3.39 7.00 10.46
C VAL A 44 -4.01 8.30 10.97
N PHE A 45 -3.82 9.39 10.23
CA PHE A 45 -4.29 10.74 10.63
C PHE A 45 -5.63 11.13 10.01
N LYS A 46 -6.34 10.19 9.39
CA LYS A 46 -7.64 10.46 8.80
C LYS A 46 -8.59 10.99 9.88
N SER A 47 -8.83 12.29 9.79
CA SER A 47 -9.70 13.06 10.68
C SER A 47 -10.99 13.26 9.90
N GLU A 48 -11.72 12.16 9.67
CA GLU A 48 -12.87 12.04 8.74
C GLU A 48 -12.57 12.26 7.25
#